data_AF-A0A356HVX1-F1
#
_entry.id   AF-A0A356HVX1-F1
#
_cell.length_a   1.000
_cell.length_b   1.000
_cell.length_c   1.000
_cell.angle_alpha   90.00
_cell.angle_beta   90.00
_cell.angle_gamma   90.00
#
_symmetry.space_group_name_H-M   'P 1'
#
loop_
_entity.id
_entity.type
_entity.pdbx_description
1 polymer ?
#
loop_
_entity_poly.entity_id
_entity_poly.type
_entity_poly.pdbx_seq_one_letter_code
_entity_poly.pdbx_strand_id
1 'polypeptide(L)'
;MWADGAAFFLQQSLEKYLKAFLLGKGWKLRKIHDLDTLLDFAVEFDAGLEEFRELCERVSGYYYTERYPMVVPSELMTEDIERDRVEAEKFIHGLFNRTNKKA
;
A
#
# COMPACT_ATOMS: atom_id res chain seq x y z
N MET A 1 -0.28 -9.80 19.07
CA MET A 1 -1.49 -9.14 19.61
C MET A 1 -1.57 -7.65 19.25
N TRP A 2 -0.47 -6.87 19.22
CA TRP A 2 -0.49 -5.47 18.73
C TRP A 2 -0.09 -5.33 17.24
N ALA A 3 0.67 -6.29 16.72
CA ALA A 3 1.15 -6.30 15.34
C ALA A 3 0.01 -6.37 14.33
N ASP A 4 -0.97 -7.26 14.53
CA ASP A 4 -2.06 -7.46 13.56
C ASP A 4 -2.87 -6.17 13.31
N GLY A 5 -3.19 -5.42 14.36
CA GLY A 5 -3.89 -4.14 14.24
C GLY A 5 -3.05 -3.04 13.56
N ALA A 6 -1.76 -2.98 13.86
CA ALA A 6 -0.86 -2.04 13.20
C ALA A 6 -0.70 -2.35 11.70
N ALA A 7 -0.62 -3.64 11.35
CA ALA A 7 -0.55 -4.10 9.97
C ALA A 7 -1.84 -3.78 9.19
N PHE A 8 -3.01 -3.99 9.81
CA PHE A 8 -4.30 -3.59 9.25
C PHE A 8 -4.36 -2.08 8.97
N PHE A 9 -3.97 -1.24 9.92
CA PHE A 9 -3.96 0.21 9.72
C PHE A 9 -2.96 0.66 8.66
N LEU A 10 -1.81 -0.01 8.56
CA LEU A 10 -0.84 0.25 7.50
C LEU A 10 -1.44 -0.03 6.11
N GLN A 11 -2.03 -1.21 5.91
CA GLN A 11 -2.71 -1.55 4.66
C GLN A 11 -3.83 -0.56 4.33
N GLN A 12 -4.68 -0.25 5.32
CA GLN A 12 -5.78 0.68 5.15
C GLN A 12 -5.33 2.12 4.85
N SER A 13 -4.15 2.52 5.30
CA SER A 13 -3.57 3.83 5.01
C SER A 13 -3.06 3.87 3.57
N LEU A 14 -2.28 2.86 3.16
CA LEU A 14 -1.79 2.76 1.78
C LEU A 14 -2.94 2.72 0.76
N GLU A 15 -3.99 1.94 1.03
CA GLU A 15 -5.19 1.85 0.18
C GLU A 15 -5.82 3.23 -0.06
N LYS A 16 -5.96 4.04 1.01
CA LYS A 16 -6.58 5.36 0.95
C LYS A 16 -5.71 6.35 0.19
N TYR A 17 -4.39 6.36 0.40
CA TYR A 17 -3.48 7.24 -0.31
C TYR A 17 -3.41 6.91 -1.80
N LEU A 18 -3.33 5.63 -2.16
CA LEU A 18 -3.38 5.18 -3.56
C LEU A 18 -4.68 5.62 -4.24
N LYS A 19 -5.84 5.39 -3.60
CA LYS A 19 -7.12 5.85 -4.13
C LYS A 19 -7.18 7.37 -4.25
N ALA A 20 -6.65 8.12 -3.28
CA ALA A 20 -6.60 9.58 -3.35
C ALA A 20 -5.75 10.06 -4.54
N PHE A 21 -4.58 9.45 -4.75
CA PHE A 21 -3.73 9.73 -5.91
C PHE A 21 -4.48 9.45 -7.22
N LEU A 22 -5.06 8.27 -7.37
CA LEU A 22 -5.81 7.86 -8.56
C LEU A 22 -6.99 8.79 -8.83
N LEU A 23 -7.80 9.11 -7.81
CA LEU A 23 -8.91 10.05 -7.91
C LEU A 23 -8.42 11.43 -8.38
N GLY A 24 -7.28 11.90 -7.86
CA GLY A 24 -6.63 13.13 -8.30
C GLY A 24 -6.19 13.12 -9.77
N LYS A 25 -6.00 11.94 -10.37
CA LYS A 25 -5.70 11.75 -11.80
C LYS A 25 -6.94 11.51 -12.67
N GLY A 26 -8.13 11.59 -12.10
CA GLY A 26 -9.39 11.37 -12.83
C GLY A 26 -9.81 9.90 -12.96
N TRP A 27 -9.14 8.98 -12.25
CA TRP A 27 -9.60 7.60 -12.14
C TRP A 27 -10.97 7.55 -11.44
N LYS A 28 -11.85 6.65 -11.88
CA LYS A 28 -13.16 6.45 -11.25
C LYS A 28 -13.04 5.46 -10.10
N LEU A 29 -13.59 5.82 -8.95
CA LEU A 29 -13.56 4.97 -7.76
C LEU A 29 -14.11 3.56 -8.04
N ARG A 30 -13.26 2.56 -7.83
CA ARG A 30 -13.62 1.13 -7.86
C ARG A 30 -13.47 0.52 -6.47
N LYS A 31 -14.34 -0.42 -6.12
CA LYS A 31 -14.29 -1.18 -4.86
C LYS A 31 -13.20 -2.24 -4.92
N ILE A 32 -11.95 -1.81 -4.81
CA ILE A 32 -10.74 -2.63 -4.82
C ILE A 32 -9.98 -2.36 -3.52
N HIS A 33 -9.53 -3.41 -2.84
CA HIS A 33 -8.76 -3.33 -1.59
C HIS A 33 -7.32 -3.84 -1.74
N ASP A 34 -7.08 -4.60 -2.80
CA ASP A 34 -5.78 -5.12 -3.16
C ASP A 34 -4.85 -3.96 -3.58
N LEU A 35 -3.70 -3.86 -2.92
CA LEU A 35 -2.78 -2.75 -3.16
C LEU A 35 -2.05 -2.91 -4.49
N ASP A 36 -1.77 -4.13 -4.92
CA ASP A 36 -1.05 -4.41 -6.17
C ASP A 36 -1.89 -3.96 -7.37
N THR A 37 -3.18 -4.29 -7.35
CA THR A 37 -4.13 -3.84 -8.38
C THR A 37 -4.27 -2.31 -8.39
N LEU A 38 -4.22 -1.64 -7.23
CA LEU A 38 -4.27 -0.18 -7.17
C LEU A 38 -2.95 0.45 -7.65
N LEU A 39 -1.82 -0.19 -7.38
CA LEU A 39 -0.51 0.22 -7.85
C LEU A 39 -0.41 0.11 -9.37
N ASP A 40 -0.93 -0.95 -9.99
CA ASP A 40 -0.97 -1.11 -11.45
C ASP A 40 -1.60 0.12 -12.12
N PHE A 41 -2.75 0.58 -11.61
CA PHE A 41 -3.39 1.81 -12.12
C PHE A 41 -2.54 3.05 -11.85
N ALA A 42 -1.83 3.11 -10.73
CA ALA A 42 -1.01 4.27 -10.39
C ALA A 42 0.23 4.37 -11.31
N VAL A 43 0.82 3.22 -11.66
CA VAL A 43 1.96 3.07 -12.57
C VAL A 43 1.63 3.52 -13.99
N GLU A 44 0.37 3.38 -14.43
CA GLU A 44 -0.09 3.98 -15.69
C GLU A 44 0.05 5.51 -15.72
N PHE A 45 -0.02 6.19 -14.57
CA PHE A 45 0.16 7.64 -14.45
C PHE A 45 1.60 8.05 -14.10
N ASP A 46 2.31 7.23 -13.33
CA ASP A 46 3.72 7.44 -12.96
C ASP A 46 4.43 6.08 -12.85
N ALA A 47 5.13 5.71 -13.93
CA ALA A 47 5.87 4.45 -14.00
C ALA A 47 6.97 4.31 -12.92
N GLY A 48 7.42 5.42 -12.33
CA GLY A 48 8.37 5.39 -11.22
C GLY A 48 7.78 4.82 -9.93
N LEU A 49 6.45 4.66 -9.82
CA LEU A 49 5.81 4.04 -8.66
C LEU A 49 6.01 2.52 -8.61
N GLU A 50 6.42 1.89 -9.71
CA GLU A 50 6.66 0.45 -9.79
C GLU A 50 7.72 -0.04 -8.79
N GLU A 51 8.63 0.84 -8.35
CA GLU A 51 9.62 0.54 -7.31
C GLU A 51 8.99 0.14 -5.96
N PHE A 52 7.71 0.42 -5.74
CA PHE A 52 6.98 0.11 -4.51
C PHE A 52 6.13 -1.17 -4.59
N ARG A 53 6.28 -1.99 -5.64
CA ARG A 53 5.50 -3.24 -5.80
C ARG A 53 5.69 -4.20 -4.64
N GLU A 54 6.94 -4.46 -4.26
CA GLU A 54 7.21 -5.42 -3.17
C GLU A 54 6.58 -4.98 -1.83
N LEU A 55 6.51 -3.66 -1.57
CA LEU A 55 5.81 -3.13 -0.40
C LEU A 55 4.30 -3.41 -0.47
N CYS A 56 3.68 -3.18 -1.62
CA CYS A 56 2.25 -3.41 -1.83
C CYS A 56 1.89 -4.89 -1.66
N GLU A 57 2.72 -5.79 -2.17
CA GLU A 57 2.53 -7.24 -2.06
C GLU A 57 2.63 -7.70 -0.60
N ARG A 58 3.68 -7.26 0.12
CA ARG A 58 3.88 -7.57 1.54
C ARG A 58 2.70 -7.09 2.39
N VAL A 59 2.33 -5.81 2.25
CA VAL A 59 1.29 -5.20 3.07
C VAL A 59 -0.11 -5.73 2.72
N SER A 60 -0.36 -6.10 1.46
CA SER A 60 -1.58 -6.83 1.07
C SER A 60 -1.63 -8.21 1.74
N GLY A 61 -0.49 -8.88 1.87
CA GLY A 61 -0.35 -10.13 2.62
C GLY A 61 -0.81 -10.05 4.07
N TYR A 62 -0.56 -8.91 4.74
CA TYR A 62 -0.95 -8.71 6.15
C TYR A 62 -2.46 -8.78 6.37
N TYR A 63 -3.24 -8.33 5.38
CA TYR A 63 -4.69 -8.35 5.42
C TYR A 63 -5.28 -9.77 5.41
N TYR A 64 -4.58 -10.72 4.77
CA TYR A 64 -5.01 -12.12 4.72
C TYR A 64 -4.76 -12.84 6.04
N THR A 65 -3.66 -12.54 6.74
CA THR A 65 -3.32 -13.14 8.03
C THR A 65 -4.34 -12.83 9.12
N GLU A 66 -4.91 -11.61 9.12
CA GLU A 66 -5.97 -11.22 10.07
C GLU A 66 -7.30 -11.97 9.80
N ARG A 67 -7.65 -12.18 8.53
CA ARG A 67 -8.91 -12.84 8.15
C ARG A 67 -8.83 -14.36 8.16
N TYR A 68 -7.66 -14.95 8.00
CA TYR A 68 -7.45 -16.40 7.96
C TYR A 68 -6.30 -16.86 8.88
N PRO A 69 -6.40 -16.63 10.20
CA PRO A 69 -5.35 -17.00 11.15
C PRO A 69 -5.10 -18.53 11.22
N MET A 70 -6.00 -19.35 10.66
CA MET A 70 -5.89 -20.81 10.60
C MET A 70 -5.09 -21.31 9.38
N VAL A 71 -4.82 -20.46 8.39
CA VAL A 71 -4.22 -20.87 7.09
C VAL A 71 -2.77 -20.38 6.97
N VAL A 72 -2.41 -19.29 7.65
CA VAL A 72 -1.07 -18.72 7.63
C VAL A 72 -0.63 -18.50 9.07
N PRO A 73 0.45 -19.15 9.55
CA PRO A 73 1.02 -18.81 10.85
C PRO A 73 1.38 -17.31 10.84
N SER A 74 0.79 -16.54 11.76
CA SER A 74 1.19 -15.14 11.96
C SER A 74 2.58 -15.12 12.61
N GLU A 75 3.62 -15.17 11.79
CA GLU A 75 5.00 -14.84 12.18
C GLU A 75 5.24 -13.33 12.13
N LEU A 76 4.19 -12.52 11.91
CA LEU A 76 4.31 -11.08 11.76
C LEU A 76 4.82 -10.42 13.04
N MET A 77 6.02 -9.87 12.98
CA MET A 77 6.61 -9.16 14.11
C MET A 77 6.34 -7.66 14.01
N THR A 78 6.41 -6.96 15.14
CA THR A 78 6.25 -5.49 15.17
C THR A 78 7.33 -4.82 14.32
N GLU A 79 8.52 -5.42 14.28
CA GLU A 79 9.68 -4.98 13.51
C GLU A 79 9.43 -5.01 12.00
N ASP A 80 8.70 -6.01 11.49
CA ASP A 80 8.31 -6.08 10.07
C ASP A 80 7.40 -4.92 9.69
N ILE A 81 6.44 -4.60 10.57
CA ILE A 81 5.50 -3.50 10.36
C ILE A 81 6.22 -2.16 10.42
N GLU A 82 7.15 -1.98 11.36
CA GLU A 82 7.90 -0.73 11.47
C GLU A 82 8.80 -0.50 10.25
N ARG A 83 9.45 -1.56 9.73
CA ARG A 83 10.20 -1.49 8.47
C ARG A 83 9.30 -1.02 7.32
N ASP A 84 8.15 -1.67 7.16
CA ASP A 84 7.23 -1.38 6.07
C ASP A 84 6.53 -0.03 6.26
N ARG A 85 6.36 0.46 7.50
CA ARG A 85 5.86 1.81 7.80
C ARG A 85 6.81 2.89 7.27
N VAL A 86 8.13 2.71 7.46
CA VAL A 86 9.14 3.65 6.94
C VAL A 86 9.14 3.66 5.41
N GLU A 87 8.94 2.51 4.78
CA GLU A 87 8.86 2.42 3.32
C GLU A 87 7.54 3.00 2.78
N ALA A 88 6.43 2.80 3.49
CA ALA A 88 5.13 3.41 3.20
C ALA A 88 5.18 4.93 3.21
N GLU A 89 5.95 5.54 4.11
CA GLU A 89 6.17 6.98 4.13
C GLU A 89 6.85 7.46 2.84
N LYS A 90 7.89 6.75 2.38
CA LYS A 90 8.55 7.05 1.09
C LYS A 90 7.59 6.90 -0.07
N PHE A 91 6.75 5.87 -0.05
CA PHE A 91 5.74 5.62 -1.08
C PHE A 91 4.72 6.76 -1.15
N ILE A 92 4.17 7.18 0.00
CA ILE A 92 3.22 8.29 0.09
C ILE A 92 3.85 9.59 -0.43
N HIS A 93 5.10 9.87 -0.08
CA HIS A 93 5.83 11.01 -0.66
C HIS A 93 6.01 10.86 -2.18
N GLY A 94 6.31 9.66 -2.66
CA GLY A 94 6.40 9.34 -4.09
C GLY A 94 5.13 9.69 -4.85
N LEU A 95 3.96 9.34 -4.30
CA LEU A 95 2.65 9.60 -4.92
C LEU A 95 2.39 11.10 -5.17
N PHE A 96 2.75 11.99 -4.24
CA PHE A 96 2.33 13.40 -4.31
C PHE A 96 3.44 14.40 -4.62
N ASN A 97 4.71 14.03 -4.42
CA ASN A 97 5.83 14.96 -4.59
C ASN A 97 6.60 14.75 -5.91
N ARG A 98 6.38 13.65 -6.63
CA ARG A 98 6.97 13.43 -7.97
C ARG A 98 6.29 14.25 -9.08
N THR A 99 5.14 14.85 -8.81
CA THR A 99 4.31 15.60 -9.77
C THR A 99 4.87 16.94 -10.26
N ASN A 100 6.09 17.35 -9.87
CA ASN A 100 6.71 18.61 -10.32
C ASN A 100 7.74 18.46 -11.46
N LYS A 101 7.70 17.37 -12.23
CA LYS A 101 8.43 17.26 -13.50
C LYS A 101 7.47 17.12 -14.68
N LYS A 102 6.91 18.25 -15.11
CA LYS A 102 6.65 18.59 -16.52
C LYS A 102 5.95 19.96 -16.61
N ALA A 103 6.77 20.99 -16.83
CA ALA A 103 6.47 22.13 -17.69
C ALA A 103 7.78 22.51 -18.39
#